data_AF-A0A060BS44-F1
#
_entry.id   AF-A0A060BS44-F1
#
_cell.length_a   1.000
_cell.length_b   1.000
_cell.length_c   1.000
_cell.angle_alpha   90.00
_cell.angle_beta   90.00
_cell.angle_gamma   90.00
#
_symmetry.space_group_name_H-M   'P 1'
#
loop_
_entity.id
_entity.type
_entity.pdbx_description
1 polymer ?
#
loop_
_entity_poly.entity_id
_entity_poly.type
_entity_poly.pdbx_seq_one_letter_code
_entity_poly.pdbx_strand_id
1 'polypeptide(L)'
;SFPHATVTLFAPFGRLFAGPADYTPLGLQGRLQGEQTKAFEIATVMNLAGPLITIAERPDRVAKSPFAPIIRDIPNFWDETKVLEGSEAGELCALARRS
;
A
#
# COMPACT_ATOMS: atom_id res chain seq x y z
N SER A 1 -5.71 18.82 -3.71
CA SER A 1 -5.14 17.70 -2.93
C SER A 1 -6.08 16.50 -3.07
N PHE A 2 -5.55 15.29 -3.29
CA PHE A 2 -6.36 14.09 -3.44
C PHE A 2 -6.58 13.44 -2.07
N PRO A 3 -7.80 13.48 -1.50
CA PRO A 3 -8.02 13.05 -0.12
C PRO A 3 -7.65 11.58 0.12
N HIS A 4 -7.76 10.71 -0.90
CA HIS A 4 -7.39 9.31 -0.78
C HIS A 4 -5.87 9.10 -0.69
N ALA A 5 -5.08 9.78 -1.52
CA ALA A 5 -3.62 9.64 -1.51
C ALA A 5 -3.01 10.19 -0.23
N THR A 6 -3.53 11.31 0.29
CA THR A 6 -3.04 11.92 1.53
C THR A 6 -3.20 11.01 2.74
N VAL A 7 -4.32 10.27 2.84
CA VAL A 7 -4.51 9.31 3.95
C VAL A 7 -3.48 8.19 3.91
N THR A 8 -3.20 7.63 2.73
CA THR A 8 -2.19 6.58 2.52
C THR A 8 -0.78 7.09 2.85
N LEU A 9 -0.44 8.31 2.45
CA LEU A 9 0.87 8.91 2.69
C LEU A 9 1.09 9.34 4.14
N PHE A 10 0.02 9.52 4.92
CA PHE A 10 0.10 9.89 6.33
C PHE A 10 0.06 8.70 7.28
N ALA A 11 -0.67 7.63 6.93
CA ALA A 11 -0.94 6.51 7.83
C ALA A 11 0.32 5.88 8.45
N PRO A 12 1.42 5.62 7.71
CA PRO A 12 2.66 5.09 8.28
C PRO A 12 3.37 6.02 9.28
N PHE A 13 3.09 7.32 9.24
CA PHE A 13 3.65 8.34 10.14
C PHE A 13 2.68 8.78 11.24
N GLY A 14 1.51 8.17 11.34
CA GLY A 14 0.46 8.59 12.25
C GLY A 14 -0.37 7.42 12.75
N ARG A 15 -1.46 7.09 12.02
CA ARG A 15 -2.43 6.08 12.47
C ARG A 15 -1.76 4.74 12.80
N LEU A 16 -0.79 4.29 12.03
CA LEU A 16 -0.16 2.99 12.24
C LEU A 16 0.71 2.91 13.51
N PHE A 17 1.04 4.03 14.17
CA PHE A 17 1.65 4.02 15.51
C PHE A 17 0.74 3.44 16.59
N ALA A 18 -0.58 3.53 16.42
CA ALA A 18 -1.55 2.92 17.33
C ALA A 18 -1.73 1.41 17.09
N GLY A 19 -1.04 0.84 16.11
CA GLY A 19 -1.13 -0.56 15.70
C GLY A 19 -1.70 -0.75 14.29
N PRO A 20 -1.70 -1.99 13.79
CA PRO A 20 -2.10 -2.29 12.42
C PRO A 20 -3.58 -1.95 12.16
N ALA A 21 -3.88 -1.68 10.89
CA ALA A 21 -5.26 -1.46 10.42
C ALA A 21 -5.39 -2.02 8.99
N ASP A 22 -6.56 -2.59 8.69
CA ASP A 22 -6.88 -2.99 7.33
C ASP A 22 -7.40 -1.77 6.56
N TYR A 23 -6.60 -1.29 5.62
CA TYR A 23 -6.97 -0.21 4.70
C TYR A 23 -7.59 -0.74 3.40
N THR A 24 -7.68 -2.06 3.27
CA THR A 24 -8.19 -2.77 2.10
C THR A 24 -7.60 -2.20 0.79
N PRO A 25 -6.27 -2.23 0.61
CA PRO A 25 -5.59 -1.58 -0.52
C PRO A 25 -5.83 -2.27 -1.88
N LEU A 26 -5.25 -1.66 -2.92
CA LEU A 26 -5.10 -2.16 -4.28
C LEU A 26 -6.39 -2.08 -5.13
N GLY A 27 -6.63 -0.93 -5.74
CA GLY A 27 -7.55 -0.76 -6.87
C GLY A 27 -6.81 -0.66 -8.20
N LEU A 28 -6.99 -1.60 -9.12
CA LEU A 28 -6.23 -1.60 -10.39
C LEU A 28 -6.98 -0.92 -11.55
N GLN A 29 -8.24 -0.53 -11.35
CA GLN A 29 -9.05 0.13 -12.38
C GLN A 29 -10.27 0.87 -11.83
N GLY A 30 -10.80 1.79 -12.64
CA GLY A 30 -12.07 2.49 -12.39
C GLY A 30 -12.05 3.28 -11.08
N ARG A 31 -13.18 3.28 -10.36
CA ARG A 31 -13.33 4.04 -9.10
C ARG A 31 -12.38 3.57 -7.99
N LEU A 32 -11.97 2.30 -8.00
CA LEU A 32 -11.05 1.76 -6.98
C LEU A 32 -9.63 2.31 -7.16
N GLN A 33 -9.16 2.45 -8.39
CA GLN A 33 -7.88 3.11 -8.67
C GLN A 33 -8.00 4.65 -8.53
N GLY A 34 -9.15 5.20 -8.91
CA GLY A 34 -9.37 6.64 -8.96
C GLY A 34 -8.35 7.31 -9.89
N GLU A 35 -7.72 8.37 -9.40
CA GLU A 35 -6.71 9.16 -10.13
C GLU A 35 -5.28 8.69 -9.84
N GLN A 36 -5.10 7.64 -9.04
CA GLN A 36 -3.77 7.14 -8.68
C GLN A 36 -3.18 6.27 -9.79
N THR A 37 -1.86 6.14 -9.79
CA THR A 37 -1.20 5.17 -10.68
C THR A 37 -1.32 3.76 -10.11
N LYS A 38 -1.31 2.73 -10.97
CA LYS A 38 -1.29 1.34 -10.52
C LYS A 38 -0.07 1.03 -9.65
N ALA A 39 1.05 1.71 -9.89
CA ALA A 39 2.25 1.60 -9.07
C ALA A 39 2.02 2.14 -7.65
N PHE A 40 1.34 3.28 -7.51
CA PHE A 40 0.94 3.80 -6.20
C PHE A 40 0.04 2.81 -5.47
N GLU A 41 -0.95 2.24 -6.16
CA GLU A 41 -1.87 1.25 -5.61
C GLU A 41 -1.15 0.00 -5.11
N ILE A 42 -0.14 -0.50 -5.83
CA ILE A 42 0.70 -1.63 -5.38
C ILE A 42 1.55 -1.21 -4.18
N ALA A 43 2.12 -0.01 -4.18
CA ALA A 43 2.89 0.51 -3.05
C ALA A 43 2.05 0.62 -1.77
N THR A 44 0.73 0.85 -1.87
CA THR A 44 -0.14 0.88 -0.69
C THR A 44 -0.21 -0.48 0.03
N VAL A 45 -0.13 -1.60 -0.71
CA VAL A 45 -0.10 -2.95 -0.13
C VAL A 45 1.18 -3.15 0.70
N MET A 46 2.30 -2.60 0.25
CA MET A 46 3.59 -2.67 0.95
C MET A 46 3.66 -1.70 2.15
N ASN A 47 3.15 -0.48 1.97
CA ASN A 47 3.32 0.59 2.95
C ASN A 47 2.30 0.52 4.10
N LEU A 48 1.08 0.08 3.81
CA LEU A 48 0.00 -0.09 4.79
C LEU A 48 -0.05 -1.53 5.33
N ALA A 49 1.13 -2.15 5.47
CA ALA A 49 1.22 -3.54 5.89
C ALA A 49 0.76 -3.76 7.34
N GLY A 50 0.10 -4.88 7.54
CA GLY A 50 -0.33 -5.40 8.84
C GLY A 50 -0.45 -6.93 8.77
N PRO A 51 -0.77 -7.60 9.89
CA PRO A 51 -0.87 -9.06 9.94
C PRO A 51 -1.99 -9.64 9.06
N LEU A 52 -2.91 -8.79 8.60
CA LEU A 52 -3.91 -9.09 7.58
C LEU A 52 -3.95 -7.93 6.59
N ILE A 53 -3.95 -8.26 5.30
CA ILE A 53 -4.14 -7.29 4.21
C ILE A 53 -5.25 -7.82 3.30
N THR A 54 -6.35 -7.09 3.20
CA THR A 54 -7.45 -7.41 2.29
C THR A 54 -7.21 -6.71 0.96
N ILE A 55 -7.29 -7.44 -0.16
CA ILE A 55 -7.17 -6.84 -1.50
C ILE A 55 -8.55 -6.37 -1.98
N ALA A 56 -8.71 -5.07 -2.27
CA ALA A 56 -9.97 -4.49 -2.75
C ALA A 56 -10.36 -4.95 -4.16
N GLU A 57 -9.37 -5.20 -5.01
CA GLU A 57 -9.61 -5.57 -6.40
C GLU A 57 -10.13 -7.01 -6.55
N ARG A 58 -10.82 -7.25 -7.66
CA ARG A 58 -11.29 -8.59 -7.99
C ARG A 58 -10.12 -9.55 -8.25
N PRO A 59 -10.16 -10.78 -7.70
CA PRO A 59 -9.10 -11.77 -7.89
C PRO A 59 -8.77 -12.08 -9.36
N ASP A 60 -9.78 -12.12 -10.23
CA ASP A 60 -9.59 -12.40 -11.67
C ASP A 60 -8.80 -11.30 -12.39
N ARG A 61 -8.92 -10.05 -11.94
CA ARG A 61 -8.19 -8.91 -12.48
C ARG A 61 -6.76 -8.86 -11.96
N VAL A 62 -6.58 -9.13 -10.66
CA VAL A 62 -5.25 -9.27 -10.07
C VAL A 62 -4.48 -10.38 -10.78
N ALA A 63 -5.09 -11.54 -11.00
CA ALA A 63 -4.45 -12.68 -11.64
C ALA A 63 -4.02 -12.43 -13.10
N LYS A 64 -4.81 -11.64 -13.85
CA LYS A 64 -4.53 -11.28 -15.25
C LYS A 64 -3.63 -10.04 -15.41
N SER A 65 -3.36 -9.34 -14.31
CA SER A 65 -2.53 -8.13 -14.32
C SER A 65 -1.06 -8.47 -14.60
N PRO A 66 -0.32 -7.63 -15.35
CA PRO A 66 1.13 -7.78 -15.46
C PRO A 66 1.85 -7.66 -14.10
N PHE A 67 1.18 -7.08 -13.09
CA PHE A 67 1.68 -6.94 -11.72
C PHE A 67 1.38 -8.16 -10.83
N ALA A 68 0.74 -9.19 -11.35
CA ALA A 68 0.39 -10.36 -10.55
C ALA A 68 1.60 -11.05 -9.87
N PRO A 69 2.80 -11.13 -10.49
CA PRO A 69 3.98 -11.67 -9.80
C PRO A 69 4.33 -10.86 -8.55
N ILE A 70 4.54 -9.54 -8.70
CA ILE A 70 4.93 -8.69 -7.56
C ILE A 70 3.88 -8.69 -6.45
N ILE A 71 2.58 -8.67 -6.78
CA ILE A 71 1.51 -8.68 -5.76
C ILE A 71 1.51 -9.99 -4.95
N ARG A 72 1.82 -11.13 -5.58
CA ARG A 72 1.88 -12.44 -4.90
C ARG A 72 3.12 -12.58 -4.02
N ASP A 73 4.21 -11.92 -4.40
CA ASP A 73 5.48 -11.98 -3.67
C ASP A 73 5.51 -11.04 -2.45
N ILE A 74 4.46 -10.25 -2.22
CA ILE A 74 4.34 -9.39 -1.03
C ILE A 74 4.10 -10.28 0.20
N PRO A 75 5.00 -10.27 1.19
CA PRO A 75 4.80 -11.01 2.42
C PRO A 75 3.75 -10.32 3.31
N ASN A 76 3.04 -11.12 4.09
CA ASN A 76 2.06 -10.66 5.08
C ASN A 76 2.70 -10.23 6.42
N PHE A 77 4.00 -10.45 6.59
CA PHE A 77 4.77 -10.09 7.77
C PHE A 77 6.13 -9.52 7.37
N TRP A 78 6.66 -8.63 8.20
CA TRP A 78 7.96 -7.98 8.00
C TRP A 78 8.73 -7.99 9.32
N ASP A 79 9.98 -8.46 9.30
CA ASP A 79 10.89 -8.46 10.45
C ASP A 79 11.38 -7.04 10.77
N GLU A 80 11.56 -6.22 9.73
CA GLU A 80 12.10 -4.87 9.87
C GLU A 80 11.42 -3.91 8.88
N THR A 81 11.17 -2.68 9.33
CA THR A 81 10.74 -1.56 8.50
C THR A 81 11.64 -0.36 8.76
N LYS A 82 12.22 0.20 7.71
CA LYS A 82 13.03 1.43 7.74
C LYS A 82 12.35 2.52 6.93
N VAL A 83 12.23 3.71 7.52
CA VAL A 83 11.84 4.92 6.78
C VAL A 83 13.07 5.43 6.02
N LEU A 84 12.95 5.60 4.71
CA LEU A 84 14.04 6.09 3.87
C LEU A 84 14.14 7.61 3.92
N GLU A 85 15.35 8.13 3.73
CA GLU A 85 15.62 9.56 3.61
C GLU A 85 14.75 10.19 2.51
N GLY A 86 14.26 11.41 2.76
CA GLY A 86 13.33 12.12 1.88
C GLY A 86 11.86 11.77 2.09
N SER A 87 11.53 10.82 2.97
CA SER A 87 10.14 10.60 3.38
C SER A 87 9.57 11.81 4.14
N GLU A 88 8.37 12.23 3.77
CA GLU A 88 7.65 13.37 4.35
C GLU A 88 6.16 13.06 4.46
N ALA A 89 5.60 13.20 5.67
CA ALA A 89 4.24 12.79 5.96
C ALA A 89 3.22 13.57 5.11
N GLY A 90 2.39 12.84 4.37
CA GLY A 90 1.39 13.43 3.47
C GLY A 90 1.93 13.79 2.07
N GLU A 91 3.24 13.72 1.85
CA GLU A 91 3.88 14.02 0.56
C GLU A 91 4.57 12.79 -0.05
N LEU A 92 5.43 12.11 0.70
CA LEU A 92 6.16 10.91 0.27
C LEU A 92 6.31 9.90 1.41
N CYS A 93 5.88 8.67 1.18
CA CYS A 93 6.13 7.55 2.08
C CYS A 93 7.04 6.52 1.40
N ALA A 94 8.35 6.61 1.65
CA ALA A 94 9.34 5.67 1.13
C ALA A 94 9.84 4.76 2.26
N LEU A 95 9.47 3.48 2.20
CA LEU A 95 9.81 2.48 3.21
C LEU A 95 10.65 1.37 2.57
N ALA A 96 11.67 0.90 3.29
CA ALA A 96 12.35 -0.36 3.00
C ALA A 96 11.95 -1.40 4.05
N ARG A 97 11.58 -2.61 3.61
CA ARG A 97 11.15 -3.68 4.50
C ARG A 97 11.92 -4.97 4.22
N ARG A 98 12.17 -5.75 5.27
CA ARG A 98 12.75 -7.10 5.20
C ARG A 98 11.77 -8.09 5.84
N SER A 99 11.55 -9.20 5.16
CA SER A 99 10.75 -10.34 5.61
C SER A 99 11.61 -11.56 5.91
#